data_AF-A0A353VEZ8-F1
#
_entry.id   AF-A0A353VEZ8-F1
#
_cell.length_a   1.000
_cell.length_b   1.000
_cell.length_c   1.000
_cell.angle_alpha   90.00
_cell.angle_beta   90.00
_cell.angle_gamma   90.00
#
_symmetry.space_group_name_H-M   'P 1'
#
loop_
_entity.id
_entity.type
_entity.pdbx_description
1 polymer ?
#
loop_
_entity_poly.entity_id
_entity_poly.type
_entity_poly.pdbx_seq_one_letter_code
_entity_poly.pdbx_strand_id
1 'polypeptide(L)'
;GGAPRTLVFVLFAGEEMGLLGSTHYVKQPAHPLAATVLMLNLDMVGRPREGRLYVSGVDGGTGLRALVGSLPAPGLTPVLGGDPFAPSDHTPFYAAGRPVLFFFTGAHPDYHRPSDTWEKIDAAGLAAVTAFAARVVSAVAATPTPPAWVKL
;
A
#
# COMPACT_ATOMS: atom_id res chain seq x y z
N GLY A 1 -21.32 -14.73 3.50
CA GLY A 1 -19.92 -14.42 3.83
C GLY A 1 -19.31 -13.72 2.64
N GLY A 2 -19.05 -12.42 2.75
CA GLY A 2 -18.41 -11.61 1.71
C GLY A 2 -17.80 -10.39 2.37
N ALA A 3 -16.74 -9.82 1.78
CA ALA A 3 -16.18 -8.59 2.29
C ALA A 3 -17.27 -7.49 2.26
N PRO A 4 -17.45 -6.70 3.33
CA PRO A 4 -18.45 -5.62 3.38
C PRO A 4 -18.17 -4.48 2.39
N ARG A 5 -17.04 -4.53 1.66
CA ARG A 5 -16.64 -3.56 0.63
C ARG A 5 -16.13 -4.31 -0.60
N THR A 6 -16.29 -3.69 -1.77
CA THR A 6 -15.69 -4.16 -3.02
C THR A 6 -14.16 -4.09 -2.94
N LEU A 7 -13.49 -5.19 -3.30
CA LEU A 7 -12.04 -5.21 -3.47
C LEU A 7 -11.73 -5.05 -4.96
N VAL A 8 -10.87 -4.07 -5.29
CA VAL A 8 -10.39 -3.83 -6.65
C VAL A 8 -8.90 -4.11 -6.66
N PHE A 9 -8.48 -5.11 -7.42
CA PHE A 9 -7.07 -5.36 -7.71
C PHE A 9 -6.71 -4.63 -8.99
N VAL A 10 -5.64 -3.83 -8.96
CA VAL A 10 -5.19 -3.03 -10.10
C VAL A 10 -3.69 -3.26 -10.30
N LEU A 11 -3.29 -3.48 -11.54
CA LEU A 11 -1.90 -3.58 -11.95
C LEU A 11 -1.63 -2.40 -12.88
N PHE A 12 -0.90 -1.40 -12.39
CA PHE A 12 -0.59 -0.22 -13.18
C PHE A 12 0.58 -0.48 -14.13
N ALA A 13 0.51 0.16 -15.29
CA ALA A 13 1.59 0.18 -16.27
C ALA A 13 2.24 1.58 -16.30
N GLY A 14 3.53 1.63 -16.60
CA GLY A 14 4.25 2.90 -16.76
C GLY A 14 4.48 3.66 -15.46
N GLU A 15 4.58 2.97 -14.32
CA GLU A 15 4.99 3.52 -13.02
C GLU A 15 6.38 4.19 -13.16
N GLU A 16 7.37 3.43 -13.62
CA GLU A 16 8.76 3.87 -13.86
C GLU A 16 8.91 5.00 -14.90
N MET A 17 7.86 5.25 -15.69
CA MET A 17 7.82 6.34 -16.68
C MET A 17 7.14 7.60 -16.14
N GLY A 18 6.87 7.66 -14.84
CA GLY A 18 6.20 8.78 -14.18
C GLY A 18 4.72 8.52 -13.92
N LEU A 19 4.39 7.35 -13.37
CA LEU A 19 3.06 7.01 -12.83
C LEU A 19 1.93 7.12 -13.88
N LEU A 20 2.22 6.76 -15.14
CA LEU A 20 1.31 7.01 -16.27
C LEU A 20 -0.03 6.28 -16.09
N GLY A 21 0.01 5.01 -15.69
CA GLY A 21 -1.17 4.18 -15.50
C GLY A 21 -2.04 4.63 -14.33
N SER A 22 -1.45 4.85 -13.15
CA SER A 22 -2.20 5.33 -11.97
C SER A 22 -2.75 6.74 -12.15
N THR A 23 -1.98 7.63 -12.80
CA THR A 23 -2.45 8.97 -13.17
C THR A 23 -3.63 8.91 -14.14
N HIS A 24 -3.58 8.03 -15.14
CA HIS A 24 -4.71 7.82 -16.05
C HIS A 24 -5.93 7.27 -15.30
N TYR A 25 -5.75 6.25 -14.45
CA TYR A 25 -6.84 5.66 -13.68
C TYR A 25 -7.54 6.69 -12.80
N VAL A 26 -6.81 7.55 -12.07
CA VAL A 26 -7.42 8.59 -11.23
C VAL A 26 -8.26 9.58 -12.05
N LYS A 27 -7.89 9.85 -13.31
CA LYS A 27 -8.64 10.73 -14.23
C LYS A 27 -9.82 10.02 -14.89
N GLN A 28 -9.69 8.74 -15.19
CA GLN A 28 -10.69 7.92 -15.89
C GLN A 28 -10.84 6.55 -15.20
N PRO A 29 -11.45 6.53 -14.00
CA PRO A 29 -11.41 5.33 -13.18
C PRO A 29 -12.45 4.30 -13.64
N ALA A 30 -12.06 3.03 -13.71
CA ALA A 30 -12.98 1.93 -14.02
C ALA A 30 -14.05 1.71 -12.93
N HIS A 31 -13.75 2.12 -11.69
CA HIS A 31 -14.69 2.17 -10.57
C HIS A 31 -14.68 3.57 -9.96
N PRO A 32 -15.84 4.18 -9.59
CA PRO A 32 -15.89 5.56 -9.11
C PRO A 32 -14.82 5.89 -8.06
N LEU A 33 -13.94 6.85 -8.37
CA LEU A 33 -12.82 7.23 -7.49
C LEU A 33 -13.32 7.74 -6.12
N ALA A 34 -14.44 8.47 -6.10
CA ALA A 34 -15.04 8.95 -4.86
C ALA A 34 -15.46 7.81 -3.91
N ALA A 35 -15.71 6.61 -4.44
CA ALA A 35 -16.02 5.41 -3.65
C ALA A 35 -14.75 4.69 -3.13
N THR A 36 -13.55 5.13 -3.51
CA THR A 36 -12.29 4.59 -2.97
C THR A 36 -12.15 5.00 -1.50
N VAL A 37 -12.16 3.98 -0.65
CA VAL A 37 -12.06 4.10 0.81
C VAL A 37 -10.61 4.12 1.26
N LEU A 38 -9.80 3.31 0.61
CA LEU A 38 -8.37 3.20 0.82
C LEU A 38 -7.75 2.67 -0.48
N MET A 39 -6.62 3.22 -0.88
CA MET A 39 -5.72 2.61 -1.86
C MET A 39 -4.48 2.11 -1.12
N LEU A 40 -4.25 0.80 -1.13
CA LEU A 40 -3.04 0.19 -0.57
C LEU A 40 -2.12 -0.18 -1.72
N ASN A 41 -0.95 0.45 -1.76
CA ASN A 41 0.08 0.21 -2.76
C ASN A 41 1.19 -0.67 -2.20
N LEU A 42 1.60 -1.66 -2.98
CA LEU A 42 2.70 -2.57 -2.67
C LEU A 42 3.82 -2.31 -3.68
N ASP A 43 4.98 -1.88 -3.21
CA ASP A 43 6.13 -1.61 -4.08
C ASP A 43 7.42 -2.07 -3.39
N MET A 44 8.25 -2.80 -4.11
CA MET A 44 9.45 -3.46 -3.58
C MET A 44 9.21 -4.14 -2.23
N VAL A 45 8.30 -5.13 -2.20
CA VAL A 45 7.88 -5.83 -0.96
C VAL A 45 8.50 -7.21 -0.76
N GLY A 46 9.37 -7.65 -1.68
CA GLY A 46 9.88 -9.02 -1.73
C GLY A 46 11.12 -9.30 -0.88
N ARG A 47 11.73 -8.29 -0.24
CA ARG A 47 13.02 -8.43 0.46
C ARG A 47 13.03 -7.73 1.83
N PRO A 48 12.09 -8.05 2.75
CA PRO A 48 12.07 -7.46 4.09
C PRO A 48 13.33 -7.81 4.87
N ARG A 49 14.25 -6.85 5.01
CA ARG A 49 15.47 -7.02 5.81
C ARG A 49 15.12 -6.93 7.29
N GLU A 50 15.53 -7.94 8.05
CA GLU A 50 15.23 -8.02 9.50
C GLU A 50 13.72 -7.94 9.80
N GLY A 51 12.89 -8.41 8.86
CA GLY A 51 11.43 -8.33 8.96
C GLY A 51 10.86 -6.90 8.84
N ARG A 52 11.68 -5.89 8.54
CA ARG A 52 11.21 -4.50 8.50
C ARG A 52 10.29 -4.26 7.30
N LEU A 53 9.11 -3.69 7.57
CA LEU A 53 8.15 -3.24 6.58
C LEU A 53 7.80 -1.79 6.85
N TYR A 54 8.15 -0.89 5.94
CA TYR A 54 7.71 0.50 6.03
C TYR A 54 6.24 0.59 5.58
N VAL A 55 5.42 1.24 6.40
CA VAL A 55 4.01 1.50 6.11
C VAL A 55 3.78 3.00 6.23
N SER A 56 3.78 3.68 5.09
CA SER A 56 3.61 5.13 5.01
C SER A 56 2.16 5.52 4.70
N GLY A 57 1.77 6.76 5.02
CA GLY A 57 0.42 7.27 4.79
C GLY A 57 -0.57 7.07 5.94
N VAL A 58 -0.11 6.55 7.09
CA VAL A 58 -1.02 6.18 8.19
C VAL A 58 -1.71 7.37 8.87
N ASP A 59 -1.23 8.60 8.64
CA ASP A 59 -1.87 9.83 9.14
C ASP A 59 -2.76 10.49 8.07
N GLY A 60 -2.71 10.04 6.82
CA GLY A 60 -3.52 10.56 5.70
C GLY A 60 -4.98 10.08 5.70
N GLY A 61 -5.39 9.33 6.73
CA GLY A 61 -6.76 8.88 6.92
C GLY A 61 -7.12 8.71 8.40
N THR A 62 -8.32 9.14 8.79
CA THR A 62 -8.76 9.09 10.20
C THR A 62 -8.70 7.67 10.76
N GLY A 63 -7.99 7.49 11.88
CA GLY A 63 -7.91 6.22 12.60
C GLY A 63 -6.99 5.17 11.97
N LEU A 64 -6.38 5.42 10.80
CA LEU A 64 -5.53 4.44 10.11
C LEU A 64 -4.31 4.04 10.93
N ARG A 65 -3.59 5.00 11.54
CA ARG A 65 -2.44 4.69 12.42
C ARG A 65 -2.79 3.72 13.54
N ALA A 66 -3.87 3.99 14.27
CA ALA A 66 -4.30 3.14 15.38
C ALA A 66 -4.72 1.75 14.88
N LEU A 67 -5.48 1.69 13.77
CA LEU A 67 -5.89 0.44 13.15
C LEU A 67 -4.68 -0.39 12.73
N VAL A 68 -3.79 0.16 11.90
CA VAL A 68 -2.61 -0.56 11.39
C VAL A 68 -1.68 -0.97 12.53
N GLY A 69 -1.43 -0.10 13.50
CA GLY A 69 -0.55 -0.38 14.64
C GLY A 69 -1.10 -1.44 15.61
N SER A 70 -2.41 -1.70 15.61
CA SER A 70 -3.02 -2.73 16.46
C SER A 70 -2.99 -4.14 15.83
N LEU A 71 -2.71 -4.25 14.54
CA LEU A 71 -2.78 -5.52 13.83
C LEU A 71 -1.55 -6.39 14.06
N PRO A 72 -1.73 -7.72 14.24
CA PRO A 72 -0.61 -8.63 14.39
C PRO A 72 0.16 -8.77 13.06
N ALA A 73 1.48 -8.67 13.15
CA ALA A 73 2.41 -8.76 12.02
C ALA A 73 3.50 -9.81 12.30
N PRO A 74 3.16 -11.10 12.46
CA PRO A 74 4.15 -12.13 12.78
C PRO A 74 5.24 -12.20 11.70
N GLY A 75 6.50 -12.19 12.12
CA GLY A 75 7.66 -12.18 11.23
C GLY A 75 7.98 -10.82 10.62
N LEU A 76 7.24 -9.76 10.99
CA LEU A 76 7.46 -8.40 10.52
C LEU A 76 7.57 -7.41 11.68
N THR A 77 8.25 -6.30 11.41
CA THR A 77 8.26 -5.11 12.25
C THR A 77 7.77 -3.93 11.40
N PRO A 78 6.46 -3.63 11.43
CA PRO A 78 5.92 -2.48 10.73
C PRO A 78 6.48 -1.17 11.29
N VAL A 79 7.02 -0.32 10.41
CA VAL A 79 7.50 1.03 10.74
C VAL A 79 6.50 2.02 10.16
N LEU A 80 5.71 2.66 11.03
CA LEU A 80 4.57 3.49 10.62
C LEU A 80 4.98 4.94 10.34
N GLY A 81 5.00 5.33 9.06
CA GLY A 81 5.24 6.69 8.59
C GLY A 81 3.94 7.47 8.34
N GLY A 82 3.86 8.71 8.81
CA GLY A 82 2.66 9.53 8.67
C GLY A 82 2.38 9.96 7.23
N ASP A 83 3.38 10.60 6.62
CA ASP A 83 3.35 11.12 5.25
C ASP A 83 3.40 9.97 4.22
N PRO A 84 2.50 9.92 3.22
CA PRO A 84 2.57 8.98 2.13
C PRO A 84 3.56 9.37 1.02
N PHE A 85 4.37 10.43 1.16
CA PHE A 85 5.27 10.88 0.11
C PHE A 85 6.29 9.80 -0.32
N ALA A 86 6.08 9.27 -1.51
CA ALA A 86 6.99 8.42 -2.27
C ALA A 86 6.54 8.44 -3.74
N PRO A 87 7.45 8.36 -4.72
CA PRO A 87 7.11 8.37 -6.14
C PRO A 87 6.65 6.97 -6.57
N SER A 88 5.43 6.58 -6.20
CA SER A 88 4.84 5.28 -6.58
C SER A 88 3.34 5.45 -6.83
N ASP A 89 2.65 4.40 -7.27
CA ASP A 89 1.30 4.51 -7.84
C ASP A 89 0.19 5.00 -6.88
N HIS A 90 0.46 5.09 -5.57
CA HIS A 90 -0.46 5.74 -4.63
C HIS A 90 -0.45 7.27 -4.71
N THR A 91 0.61 7.90 -5.24
CA THR A 91 0.74 9.37 -5.26
C THR A 91 -0.46 10.07 -5.92
N PRO A 92 -0.94 9.64 -7.10
CA PRO A 92 -2.07 10.30 -7.75
C PRO A 92 -3.38 10.14 -6.95
N PHE A 93 -3.56 9.03 -6.23
CA PHE A 93 -4.71 8.81 -5.36
C PHE A 93 -4.71 9.76 -4.17
N TYR A 94 -3.55 9.94 -3.54
CA TYR A 94 -3.41 10.89 -2.44
C TYR A 94 -3.65 12.34 -2.91
N ALA A 95 -3.11 12.71 -4.08
CA ALA A 95 -3.34 14.02 -4.70
C ALA A 95 -4.82 14.26 -5.04
N ALA A 96 -5.56 13.21 -5.38
CA ALA A 96 -7.01 13.24 -5.57
C ALA A 96 -7.82 13.11 -4.26
N GLY A 97 -7.16 13.27 -3.11
CA GLY A 97 -7.78 13.33 -1.80
C GLY A 97 -8.31 11.99 -1.31
N ARG A 98 -7.69 10.86 -1.70
CA ARG A 98 -8.03 9.52 -1.19
C ARG A 98 -7.04 9.08 -0.11
N PRO A 99 -7.48 8.40 0.97
CA PRO A 99 -6.56 7.77 1.90
C PRO A 99 -5.71 6.72 1.19
N VAL A 100 -4.42 6.68 1.51
CA VAL A 100 -3.49 5.71 0.93
C VAL A 100 -2.64 5.08 2.01
N LEU A 101 -2.20 3.84 1.76
CA LEU A 101 -1.12 3.20 2.50
C LEU A 101 -0.08 2.71 1.50
N PHE A 102 1.19 2.97 1.78
CA PHE A 102 2.31 2.54 0.95
C PHE A 102 3.18 1.56 1.72
N PHE A 103 3.32 0.34 1.18
CA PHE A 103 4.12 -0.72 1.78
C PHE A 103 5.42 -0.87 1.00
N PHE A 104 6.53 -0.84 1.72
CA PHE A 104 7.88 -0.85 1.15
C PHE A 104 8.86 -1.58 2.06
N THR A 105 9.78 -2.36 1.51
CA THR A 105 10.80 -3.08 2.30
C THR A 105 12.19 -2.44 2.32
N GLY A 106 12.34 -1.28 1.66
CA GLY A 106 13.63 -0.59 1.55
C GLY A 106 14.33 -0.87 0.22
N ALA A 107 15.20 0.05 -0.18
CA ALA A 107 16.05 -0.14 -1.34
C ALA A 107 17.09 -1.24 -1.09
N HIS A 108 17.55 -1.86 -2.18
CA HIS A 108 18.58 -2.90 -2.15
C HIS A 108 19.61 -2.69 -3.28
N PRO A 109 20.81 -3.31 -3.20
CA PRO A 109 21.88 -3.14 -4.19
C PRO A 109 21.51 -3.50 -5.62
N ASP A 110 20.43 -4.25 -5.82
CA ASP A 110 19.94 -4.66 -7.13
C ASP A 110 18.86 -3.74 -7.71
N TYR A 111 18.39 -2.74 -6.96
CA TYR A 111 17.31 -1.86 -7.41
C TYR A 111 17.69 -1.12 -8.71
N HIS A 112 16.76 -1.07 -9.67
CA HIS A 112 16.96 -0.55 -11.03
C HIS A 112 18.12 -1.22 -11.80
N ARG A 113 18.37 -2.51 -11.55
CA ARG A 113 19.42 -3.27 -12.24
C ARG A 113 18.85 -4.58 -12.79
N PRO A 114 19.42 -5.10 -13.90
CA PRO A 114 19.06 -6.43 -14.42
C PRO A 114 19.27 -7.57 -13.42
N SER A 115 20.02 -7.33 -12.34
CA SER A 115 20.24 -8.28 -11.26
C SER A 115 19.08 -8.37 -10.27
N ASP A 116 18.03 -7.56 -10.39
CA ASP A 116 16.82 -7.69 -9.57
C ASP A 116 15.94 -8.85 -10.06
N THR A 117 16.33 -10.06 -9.65
CA THR A 117 15.74 -11.31 -10.13
C THR A 117 15.09 -12.09 -9.00
N TRP A 118 14.15 -12.97 -9.37
CA TRP A 118 13.26 -13.69 -8.44
C TRP A 118 14.01 -14.55 -7.41
N GLU A 119 15.21 -15.02 -7.71
CA GLU A 119 16.04 -15.83 -6.80
C GLU A 119 16.42 -15.08 -5.52
N LYS A 120 16.33 -13.75 -5.53
CA LYS A 120 16.69 -12.86 -4.41
C LYS A 120 15.51 -12.52 -3.50
N ILE A 121 14.32 -13.00 -3.85
CA ILE A 121 13.10 -12.81 -3.06
C ILE A 121 13.18 -13.67 -1.80
N ASP A 122 12.87 -13.06 -0.67
CA ASP A 122 12.56 -13.80 0.56
C ASP A 122 11.10 -14.22 0.50
N ALA A 123 10.85 -15.48 0.13
CA ALA A 123 9.50 -16.01 -0.02
C ALA A 123 8.70 -15.99 1.30
N ALA A 124 9.36 -16.26 2.44
CA ALA A 124 8.71 -16.26 3.74
C ALA A 124 8.36 -14.83 4.17
N GLY A 125 9.30 -13.89 3.97
CA GLY A 125 9.08 -12.48 4.20
C GLY A 125 7.96 -11.90 3.33
N LEU A 126 7.97 -12.18 2.02
CA LEU A 126 6.91 -11.74 1.09
C LEU A 126 5.53 -12.30 1.48
N ALA A 127 5.47 -13.56 1.90
CA ALA A 127 4.23 -14.15 2.41
C ALA A 127 3.75 -13.43 3.68
N ALA A 128 4.65 -13.07 4.59
CA ALA A 128 4.31 -12.29 5.78
C ALA A 128 3.78 -10.89 5.43
N VAL A 129 4.41 -10.19 4.47
CA VAL A 129 3.95 -8.87 3.99
C VAL A 129 2.56 -8.97 3.38
N THR A 130 2.35 -9.96 2.52
CA THR A 130 1.05 -10.20 1.86
C THR A 130 -0.04 -10.51 2.89
N ALA A 131 0.26 -11.35 3.90
CA ALA A 131 -0.68 -11.66 4.97
C ALA A 131 -1.00 -10.41 5.82
N PHE A 132 -0.02 -9.55 6.09
CA PHE A 132 -0.24 -8.30 6.81
C PHE A 132 -1.08 -7.31 5.99
N ALA A 133 -0.80 -7.15 4.70
CA ALA A 133 -1.60 -6.32 3.79
C ALA A 133 -3.07 -6.81 3.74
N ALA A 134 -3.29 -8.12 3.65
CA ALA A 134 -4.62 -8.72 3.68
C ALA A 134 -5.36 -8.44 5.01
N ARG A 135 -4.66 -8.48 6.15
CA ARG A 135 -5.24 -8.11 7.45
C ARG A 135 -5.63 -6.64 7.50
N VAL A 136 -4.78 -5.74 7.00
CA VAL A 136 -5.08 -4.30 6.91
C VAL A 136 -6.32 -4.05 6.05
N VAL A 137 -6.35 -4.62 4.84
CA VAL A 137 -7.51 -4.50 3.92
C VAL A 137 -8.78 -5.04 4.58
N SER A 138 -8.69 -6.20 5.23
CA SER A 138 -9.85 -6.82 5.90
C SER A 138 -10.35 -5.97 7.07
N ALA A 139 -9.44 -5.43 7.88
CA ALA A 139 -9.80 -4.57 9.01
C ALA A 139 -10.46 -3.26 8.54
N VAL A 140 -9.89 -2.62 7.52
CA VAL A 140 -10.46 -1.39 6.94
C VAL A 140 -11.82 -1.66 6.29
N ALA A 141 -11.95 -2.78 5.56
CA ALA A 141 -13.24 -3.17 4.98
C ALA A 141 -14.30 -3.39 6.07
N ALA A 142 -13.93 -4.06 7.17
CA ALA A 142 -14.82 -4.34 8.30
C ALA A 142 -15.16 -3.11 9.17
N THR A 143 -14.47 -1.97 8.97
CA THR A 143 -14.75 -0.76 9.76
C THR A 143 -16.06 -0.12 9.28
N PRO A 144 -17.08 0.08 10.15
CA PRO A 144 -18.37 0.65 9.73
C PRO A 144 -18.20 2.05 9.14
N THR A 145 -17.39 2.88 9.80
CA THR A 145 -17.01 4.21 9.33
C THR A 145 -15.71 4.10 8.53
N PRO A 146 -15.71 4.41 7.22
CA PRO A 146 -14.49 4.44 6.43
C PRO A 146 -13.53 5.51 6.94
N PRO A 147 -12.20 5.32 6.81
CA PRO A 147 -11.24 6.40 7.04
C PRO A 147 -11.57 7.59 6.12
N ALA A 148 -11.78 8.75 6.72
CA ALA A 148 -11.89 10.00 5.97
C ALA A 148 -10.47 10.50 5.65
N TRP A 149 -10.29 11.01 4.43
CA TRP A 149 -8.99 11.56 4.01
C TRP A 149 -8.61 12.78 4.86
N VAL A 150 -7.34 12.83 5.25
CA VAL A 150 -6.72 13.93 5.97
C VAL A 150 -5.59 14.48 5.12
N LYS A 151 -5.64 15.78 4.83
CA LYS A 151 -4.54 16.48 4.17
C LYS A 151 -3.41 16.68 5.19
N LEU A 152 -2.21 16.24 4.83
CA LEU A 152 -0.98 16.40 5.61
C LEU A 152 -0.18 17.62 5.12
#